data_AF-A0A7N0V433-F1
#
_entry.id   AF-A0A7N0V433-F1
#
_cell.length_a   1.000
_cell.length_b   1.000
_cell.length_c   1.000
_cell.angle_alpha   90.00
_cell.angle_beta   90.00
_cell.angle_gamma   90.00
#
_symmetry.space_group_name_H-M   'P 1'
#
loop_
_entity.id
_entity.type
_entity.pdbx_description
1 polymer ?
#
loop_
_entity_poly.entity_id
_entity_poly.type
_entity_poly.pdbx_seq_one_letter_code
_entity_poly.pdbx_strand_id
1 'polypeptide(L)' 'MHSGHLLLEEPIRMASILEPSRPHFFPAMTKIIGTLGPKSRSVEEISGCLKAGMSGKLL' A
#
# COMPACT_ATOMS: atom_id res chain seq x y z
N MET A 1 15.94 -16.87 -8.02
CA MET A 1 14.84 -16.36 -7.18
C MET A 1 14.40 -17.50 -6.29
N HIS A 2 14.65 -17.42 -4.98
CA HIS A 2 14.22 -18.47 -4.06
C HIS A 2 12.69 -18.40 -3.98
N SER A 3 12.00 -19.40 -4.51
CA SER A 3 10.55 -19.50 -4.41
C SER A 3 10.21 -19.84 -2.97
N GLY A 4 10.14 -18.82 -2.12
CA GLY A 4 9.61 -18.97 -0.77
C GLY A 4 8.23 -19.63 -0.90
N HIS A 5 8.07 -20.79 -0.27
CA HIS A 5 6.77 -21.42 -0.13
C HIS A 5 5.84 -20.36 0.47
N LEU A 6 4.73 -20.04 -0.19
CA LEU A 6 3.69 -19.13 0.30
C LEU A 6 2.96 -19.81 1.47
N LEU A 7 3.69 -20.14 2.55
CA LEU A 7 3.09 -20.49 3.82
C LEU A 7 2.42 -19.22 4.33
N LEU A 8 1.10 -19.27 4.43
CA LEU A 8 0.41 -18.39 5.35
C LEU A 8 0.88 -18.84 6.74
N GLU A 9 1.74 -18.03 7.37
CA GLU A 9 2.30 -18.30 8.70
C GLU A 9 1.19 -18.57 9.73
N GLU A 10 -0.02 -18.02 9.51
CA GLU A 10 -1.22 -18.30 10.29
C GLU A 10 -2.44 -18.60 9.39
N PRO A 11 -3.38 -19.47 9.81
CA PRO A 11 -4.68 -19.63 9.16
C PRO A 11 -5.43 -18.30 9.08
N ILE A 12 -5.99 -17.99 7.91
CA ILE A 12 -6.78 -16.77 7.73
C ILE A 12 -7.99 -16.82 8.67
N ARG A 13 -8.11 -15.81 9.54
CA ARG A 13 -9.26 -15.67 10.44
C ARG A 13 -10.43 -15.04 9.69
N MET A 14 -11.65 -15.54 9.89
CA MET A 14 -12.86 -14.96 9.28
C MET A 14 -13.04 -13.46 9.58
N ALA A 15 -12.64 -13.03 10.79
CA ALA A 15 -12.67 -11.62 11.19
C ALA A 15 -11.83 -10.70 10.27
N SER A 16 -10.69 -11.16 9.74
CA SER A 16 -9.87 -10.33 8.84
C SER A 16 -10.49 -10.10 7.46
N ILE A 17 -11.55 -10.84 7.12
CA ILE A 17 -12.29 -10.71 5.86
C ILE A 17 -13.55 -9.87 6.08
N LEU A 18 -14.25 -10.12 7.19
CA LEU A 18 -15.56 -9.53 7.47
C LEU A 18 -15.47 -8.16 8.15
N GLU A 19 -14.40 -7.90 8.90
CA GLU A 19 -14.23 -6.65 9.63
C GLU A 19 -13.39 -5.65 8.82
N PRO A 20 -13.75 -4.35 8.83
CA PRO A 20 -12.94 -3.31 8.19
C PRO A 20 -11.50 -3.32 8.73
N SER A 21 -10.54 -3.25 7.82
CA SER A 21 -9.14 -3.10 8.22
C SER A 21 -8.90 -1.71 8.83
N ARG A 22 -7.99 -1.63 9.81
CA ARG A 22 -7.58 -0.32 10.32
C ARG A 22 -6.74 0.39 9.25
N PRO A 23 -6.92 1.70 9.01
CA PRO A 23 -6.28 2.42 7.89
C PRO A 23 -4.75 2.46 7.94
N HIS A 24 -4.13 2.04 9.04
CA HIS A 24 -2.67 1.97 9.22
C HIS A 24 -2.22 0.58 9.71
N PHE A 25 -3.02 -0.46 9.48
CA PHE A 25 -2.72 -1.81 9.93
C PHE A 25 -1.65 -2.43 9.03
N PHE A 26 -0.46 -2.56 9.60
CA PHE A 26 0.79 -3.03 9.02
C PHE A 26 1.44 -2.08 8.00
N PRO A 27 2.76 -1.83 8.12
CA PRO A 27 3.51 -1.33 6.99
C PRO A 27 3.38 -2.37 5.88
N ALA A 28 2.54 -2.08 4.89
CA ALA A 28 2.40 -2.92 3.73
C ALA A 28 3.80 -3.13 3.14
N MET A 29 4.23 -4.39 3.01
CA MET A 29 5.52 -4.71 2.39
C MET A 29 5.52 -4.31 0.91
N THR A 30 4.33 -4.20 0.31
CA THR A 30 4.12 -3.71 -1.05
C THR A 30 4.33 -2.21 -1.12
N LYS A 31 5.27 -1.77 -1.96
CA LYS A 31 5.52 -0.35 -2.25
C LYS A 31 4.56 0.16 -3.32
N ILE A 32 4.00 1.35 -3.10
CA ILE A 32 3.14 2.04 -4.08
C ILE A 32 3.97 3.11 -4.79
N ILE A 33 4.11 3.01 -6.11
CA ILE A 33 4.83 3.99 -6.93
C ILE A 33 3.81 4.76 -7.79
N GLY A 34 3.82 6.09 -7.68
CA GLY A 34 2.93 6.95 -8.47
C GLY A 34 3.59 7.41 -9.78
N THR A 35 2.83 7.38 -10.87
CA THR A 35 3.19 8.11 -12.10
C THR A 35 2.65 9.53 -12.00
N LEU A 36 3.53 10.52 -11.97
CA LEU A 36 3.10 11.91 -11.80
C LEU A 36 2.82 12.57 -13.16
N GLY A 37 1.72 13.29 -13.25
CA GLY A 37 1.29 13.99 -14.45
C GLY A 37 0.65 15.34 -14.14
N PRO A 38 -0.10 15.95 -15.09
CA PRO A 38 -0.74 17.25 -14.88
C PRO A 38 -1.67 17.31 -13.66
N LYS A 39 -2.29 16.18 -13.27
CA LYS A 39 -3.21 16.04 -12.12
C LYS A 39 -2.52 15.78 -10.77
N SER A 40 -1.20 15.91 -10.72
CA SER A 40 -0.42 15.73 -9.50
C SER A 40 0.69 16.78 -9.42
N ARG A 41 0.40 17.98 -9.94
CA ARG A 41 1.33 19.12 -9.96
C ARG A 41 1.20 19.98 -8.71
N SER A 42 0.03 19.98 -8.10
CA SER A 42 -0.19 20.72 -6.85
C SER A 42 0.49 20.01 -5.68
N VAL A 43 0.99 20.80 -4.73
CA VAL A 43 1.61 20.27 -3.51
C VAL A 43 0.57 19.52 -2.68
N GLU A 44 -0.67 20.01 -2.71
CA GLU A 44 -1.82 19.44 -2.01
C GLU A 44 -2.14 18.03 -2.52
N GLU A 45 -2.17 17.82 -3.84
CA GLU A 45 -2.39 16.49 -4.42
C GLU A 45 -1.24 15.54 -4.10
N ILE A 46 0.03 15.99 -4.24
CA ILE A 46 1.19 15.16 -3.92
C ILE A 46 1.19 14.78 -2.43
N SER A 47 0.89 15.73 -1.55
CA SER A 47 0.79 15.49 -0.10
C SER A 47 -0.33 14.48 0.21
N GLY A 48 -1.47 14.59 -0.48
CA GLY A 48 -2.55 13.61 -0.42
C GLY A 48 -2.10 12.21 -0.83
N CYS A 49 -1.38 12.07 -1.94
CA CYS A 49 -0.84 10.78 -2.40
C CYS A 49 0.14 10.16 -1.40
N LEU A 50 1.02 10.97 -0.79
CA LEU A 50 1.96 10.49 0.23
C LEU A 50 1.23 9.99 1.49
N LYS A 51 0.21 10.73 1.96
CA LYS A 51 -0.63 10.30 3.09
C LYS A 51 -1.42 9.03 2.79
N ALA A 52 -1.78 8.82 1.52
CA ALA A 52 -2.44 7.60 1.05
C ALA A 52 -1.50 6.39 0.90
N GLY A 53 -0.19 6.53 1.14
CA GLY A 53 0.77 5.42 1.14
C GLY A 53 1.72 5.38 -0.07
N MET A 54 1.75 6.42 -0.92
CA MET A 54 2.73 6.51 -2.00
C MET A 54 4.15 6.55 -1.43
N SER A 55 5.01 5.65 -1.90
CA SER A 55 6.41 5.50 -1.46
C SER A 55 7.43 6.17 -2.39
N GLY A 56 7.03 6.54 -3.60
CA GLY A 56 7.91 7.18 -4.59
C GLY A 56 7.19 7.52 -5.90
N LYS A 57 7.92 8.18 -6.81
CA LYS A 57 7.44 8.51 -8.16
C LYS A 57 8.24 7.79 -9.25
N LEU A 58 7.58 7.44 -10.34
CA LEU A 58 8.25 7.07 -11.59
C LEU A 58 8.33 8.33 -12.47
N LEU A 59 9.53 8.66 -12.94
CA LEU A 59 9.79 9.73 -13.91
C LEU A 59 9.82 9.15 -15.32
#